data_AF-A0A934KRZ7-F1
#
_entry.id   AF-A0A934KRZ7-F1
#
_cell.length_a   1.000
_cell.length_b   1.000
_cell.length_c   1.000
_cell.angle_alpha   90.00
_cell.angle_beta   90.00
_cell.angle_gamma   90.00
#
_symmetry.space_group_name_H-M   'P 1'
#
loop_
_entity.id
_entity.type
_entity.pdbx_description
1 polymer ?
#
loop_
_entity_poly.entity_id
_entity_poly.type
_entity_poly.pdbx_seq_one_letter_code
_entity_poly.pdbx_strand_id
1 'polypeptide(L)'
;MSMTIIAFINKAKIPSKLELEAQIRTLGYNFKFNENFNLFDEFGGDCELNGQKTFIEVYFIKKEELDDLSSLDEDLESYDSAFSFIWGADSIAGACISIISVALIDLCNSKILFEDFEVWYDREKLLNEIPMFLEEKNTSLRKVKKIKLPVDKKNKIEKITNIIIWSLLVITTILMNRKIISWHIPSLVLAFILIKSIIETNKK
;
A
#
# COMPACT_ATOMS: atom_id res chain seq x y z
N MET A 1 10.49 -5.83 -7.17
CA MET A 1 11.64 -5.76 -6.26
C MET A 1 11.10 -5.93 -4.87
N SER A 2 11.66 -6.89 -4.13
CA SER A 2 11.55 -6.92 -2.68
C SER A 2 12.54 -5.91 -2.10
N MET A 3 12.29 -5.48 -0.87
CA MET A 3 13.20 -4.72 -0.05
C MET A 3 13.55 -5.55 1.19
N THR A 4 14.76 -5.41 1.71
CA THR A 4 15.23 -6.14 2.89
C THR A 4 15.80 -5.22 3.96
N ILE A 5 15.35 -5.42 5.21
CA ILE A 5 15.97 -4.85 6.41
C ILE A 5 16.48 -5.98 7.28
N ILE A 6 17.73 -5.87 7.73
CA ILE A 6 18.36 -6.79 8.66
C ILE A 6 18.50 -6.11 10.01
N ALA A 7 17.96 -6.73 11.05
CA ALA A 7 18.09 -6.30 12.44
C ALA A 7 19.02 -7.24 13.21
N PHE A 8 20.25 -6.80 13.46
CA PHE A 8 21.24 -7.56 14.20
C PHE A 8 20.90 -7.54 15.69
N ILE A 9 20.95 -8.70 16.34
CA ILE A 9 20.53 -8.88 17.73
C ILE A 9 21.44 -9.87 18.45
N ASN A 10 21.54 -9.72 19.77
CA ASN A 10 22.07 -10.78 20.62
C ASN A 10 20.92 -11.71 21.02
N LYS A 11 21.02 -13.00 20.72
CA LYS A 11 19.98 -14.01 20.94
C LYS A 11 19.49 -14.04 22.39
N ALA A 12 20.37 -13.79 23.36
CA ALA A 12 19.99 -13.75 24.77
C ALA A 12 19.09 -12.56 25.15
N LYS A 13 18.97 -11.57 24.26
CA LYS A 13 18.18 -10.35 24.43
C LYS A 13 16.95 -10.29 23.52
N ILE A 14 16.58 -11.40 22.87
CA ILE A 14 15.37 -11.45 22.04
C ILE A 14 14.16 -11.09 22.93
N PRO A 15 13.42 -10.03 22.62
CA PRO A 15 12.30 -9.62 23.45
C PRO A 15 11.12 -10.56 23.28
N SER A 16 10.31 -10.63 24.32
CA SER A 16 9.00 -11.27 24.26
C SER A 16 7.99 -10.45 23.48
N LYS A 17 6.90 -11.10 23.06
CA LYS A 17 5.75 -10.41 22.45
C LYS A 17 5.24 -9.25 23.31
N LEU A 18 5.11 -9.48 24.62
CA LEU A 18 4.57 -8.50 25.55
C LEU A 18 5.46 -7.26 25.68
N GLU A 19 6.78 -7.45 25.69
CA GLU A 19 7.75 -6.35 25.71
C GLU A 19 7.69 -5.54 24.43
N LEU A 20 7.64 -6.20 23.27
CA LEU A 20 7.47 -5.53 21.97
C LEU A 20 6.16 -4.74 21.90
N GLU A 21 5.02 -5.33 22.27
CA GLU A 21 3.74 -4.64 22.25
C GLU A 21 3.70 -3.45 23.22
N ALA A 22 4.34 -3.57 24.38
CA ALA A 22 4.46 -2.48 25.33
C ALA A 22 5.31 -1.34 24.76
N GLN A 23 6.47 -1.65 24.17
CA GLN A 23 7.36 -0.65 23.56
C GLN A 23 6.73 0.02 22.35
N ILE A 24 6.10 -0.75 21.46
CA ILE A 24 5.44 -0.18 20.28
C ILE A 24 4.29 0.75 20.69
N ARG A 25 3.57 0.45 21.78
CA ARG A 25 2.53 1.33 22.31
C ARG A 25 3.09 2.69 22.75
N THR A 26 4.31 2.76 23.29
CA THR A 26 4.93 4.04 23.66
C THR A 26 5.30 4.89 22.44
N LEU A 27 5.43 4.29 21.26
CA LEU A 27 5.64 4.99 19.99
C LEU A 27 4.36 5.65 19.44
N GLY A 28 3.20 5.37 20.05
CA GLY A 28 1.91 5.97 19.65
C GLY A 28 1.24 5.34 18.44
N TYR A 29 1.71 4.18 17.98
CA TYR A 29 1.11 3.45 16.87
C TYR A 29 0.08 2.41 17.35
N ASN A 30 -1.04 2.30 16.63
CA ASN A 30 -2.00 1.22 16.83
C ASN A 30 -1.55 -0.02 16.06
N PHE A 31 -0.53 -0.69 16.59
CA PHE A 31 0.08 -1.90 16.03
C PHE A 31 -0.35 -3.13 16.81
N LYS A 32 -0.48 -4.26 16.13
CA LYS A 32 -0.78 -5.55 16.74
C LYS A 32 -0.09 -6.69 15.99
N PHE A 33 0.52 -7.62 16.73
CA PHE A 33 0.88 -8.93 16.20
C PHE A 33 -0.35 -9.83 16.16
N ASN A 34 -0.65 -10.40 14.99
CA ASN A 34 -1.83 -11.26 14.82
C ASN A 34 -1.59 -12.72 15.23
N GLU A 35 -0.33 -13.09 15.42
CA GLU A 35 0.10 -14.42 15.85
C GLU A 35 0.36 -14.46 17.35
N ASN A 36 0.41 -15.68 17.91
CA ASN A 36 0.84 -15.89 19.27
C ASN A 36 2.26 -16.46 19.27
N PHE A 37 3.18 -15.76 19.93
CA PHE A 37 4.56 -16.17 20.10
C PHE A 37 5.06 -15.76 21.49
N ASN A 38 5.99 -16.52 22.05
CA ASN A 38 6.60 -16.19 23.33
C ASN A 38 7.74 -15.19 23.14
N LEU A 39 8.68 -15.56 22.26
CA LEU A 39 9.86 -14.79 21.89
C LEU A 39 9.76 -14.41 20.41
N PHE A 40 10.40 -13.30 20.04
CA PHE A 40 10.27 -12.74 18.70
C PHE A 40 10.86 -13.63 17.59
N ASP A 41 11.74 -14.60 17.91
CA ASP A 41 12.22 -15.61 16.96
C ASP A 41 11.17 -16.63 16.51
N GLU A 42 10.03 -16.67 17.17
CA GLU A 42 8.85 -17.45 16.76
C GLU A 42 7.87 -16.62 15.89
N PHE A 43 8.13 -15.33 15.63
CA PHE A 43 7.24 -14.48 14.85
C PHE A 43 7.24 -14.87 13.36
N GLY A 44 6.07 -15.22 12.84
CA GLY A 44 5.85 -15.68 11.47
C GLY A 44 5.49 -14.59 10.46
N GLY A 45 5.29 -13.33 10.90
CA GLY A 45 5.15 -12.18 10.00
C GLY A 45 3.77 -11.52 9.93
N ASP A 46 2.70 -12.14 10.44
CA ASP A 46 1.36 -11.56 10.39
C ASP A 46 1.17 -10.46 11.44
N CYS A 47 0.91 -9.24 10.98
CA CYS A 47 0.68 -8.08 11.83
C CYS A 47 -0.39 -7.14 11.27
N GLU A 48 -0.78 -6.17 12.09
CA GLU A 48 -1.79 -5.18 11.77
C GLU A 48 -1.32 -3.80 12.23
N LEU A 49 -1.48 -2.80 11.36
CA LEU A 49 -1.24 -1.39 11.69
C LEU A 49 -2.47 -0.57 11.34
N ASN A 50 -2.99 0.17 12.32
CA ASN A 50 -4.17 1.03 12.16
C ASN A 50 -5.39 0.28 11.56
N GLY A 51 -5.63 -0.96 12.00
CA GLY A 51 -6.73 -1.80 11.51
C GLY A 51 -6.47 -2.49 10.17
N GLN A 52 -5.24 -2.39 9.64
CA GLN A 52 -4.88 -2.90 8.31
C GLN A 52 -3.90 -4.06 8.45
N LYS A 53 -4.38 -5.26 8.14
CA LYS A 53 -3.57 -6.47 8.15
C LYS A 53 -2.54 -6.45 7.02
N THR A 54 -1.35 -6.94 7.30
CA THR A 54 -0.27 -7.15 6.36
C THR A 54 0.51 -8.41 6.76
N PHE A 55 1.41 -8.82 5.88
CA PHE A 55 2.34 -9.92 6.09
C PHE A 55 3.75 -9.44 5.75
N ILE A 56 4.70 -9.77 6.62
CA ILE A 56 6.12 -9.54 6.43
C ILE A 56 6.79 -10.91 6.35
N GLU A 57 7.69 -11.12 5.39
CA GLU A 57 8.53 -12.32 5.41
C GLU A 57 9.64 -12.11 6.45
N VAL A 58 9.72 -12.99 7.45
CA VAL A 58 10.67 -12.90 8.55
C VAL A 58 11.54 -14.15 8.60
N TYR A 59 12.86 -13.97 8.60
CA TYR A 59 13.83 -15.04 8.76
C TYR A 59 14.75 -14.74 9.95
N PHE A 60 14.89 -15.72 10.84
CA PHE A 60 15.87 -15.66 11.92
C PHE A 60 17.19 -16.27 11.46
N ILE A 61 18.23 -15.44 11.39
CA ILE A 61 19.56 -15.76 10.87
C ILE A 61 20.49 -15.96 12.06
N LYS A 62 21.28 -17.04 12.05
CA LYS A 62 22.29 -17.32 13.07
C LYS A 62 23.65 -16.76 12.67
N LYS A 63 24.55 -16.61 13.64
CA LYS A 63 25.91 -16.08 13.43
C LYS A 63 26.66 -16.70 12.26
N GLU A 64 26.55 -18.01 12.06
CA GLU A 64 27.29 -18.71 11.00
C GLU A 64 26.89 -18.25 9.58
N GLU A 65 25.66 -17.75 9.43
CA GLU A 65 25.12 -17.19 8.18
C GLU A 65 25.32 -15.66 8.09
N LEU A 66 25.76 -15.01 9.19
CA LEU A 66 26.09 -13.58 9.24
C LEU A 66 27.53 -13.27 8.82
N ASP A 67 28.42 -14.27 8.83
CA ASP A 67 29.85 -14.05 8.54
C ASP A 67 30.07 -13.47 7.13
N ASP A 68 29.18 -13.74 6.17
CA ASP A 68 29.23 -13.13 4.83
C ASP A 68 28.91 -11.62 4.87
N LEU A 69 28.14 -11.15 5.85
CA LEU A 69 27.79 -9.73 6.08
C LEU A 69 28.75 -9.02 7.04
N SER A 70 29.57 -9.77 7.79
CA SER A 70 30.49 -9.23 8.81
C SER A 70 31.55 -8.27 8.26
N SER A 71 31.80 -8.29 6.95
CA SER A 71 32.70 -7.36 6.26
C SER A 71 32.18 -5.92 6.20
N LEU A 72 30.91 -5.68 6.54
CA LEU A 72 30.26 -4.37 6.44
C LEU A 72 30.48 -3.47 7.68
N ASP A 73 30.72 -4.03 8.86
CA ASP A 73 30.91 -3.25 10.10
C ASP A 73 31.60 -4.08 11.21
N GLU A 74 32.71 -3.56 11.74
CA GLU A 74 33.48 -4.17 12.84
C GLU A 74 32.67 -4.20 14.17
N ASP A 75 31.65 -3.34 14.31
CA ASP A 75 30.77 -3.30 15.49
C ASP A 75 29.83 -4.52 15.61
N LEU A 76 29.80 -5.40 14.60
CA LEU A 76 28.90 -6.55 14.58
C LEU A 76 29.34 -7.72 15.46
N GLU A 77 30.58 -7.73 15.99
CA GLU A 77 31.11 -8.82 16.80
C GLU A 77 30.24 -9.17 18.02
N SER A 78 29.57 -8.15 18.57
CA SER A 78 28.71 -8.26 19.77
C SER A 78 27.33 -8.89 19.52
N TYR A 79 26.99 -9.12 18.24
CA TYR A 79 25.76 -9.78 17.81
C TYR A 79 26.05 -11.22 17.37
N ASP A 80 25.08 -12.10 17.59
CA ASP A 80 25.19 -13.53 17.28
C ASP A 80 23.98 -14.06 16.51
N SER A 81 23.06 -13.17 16.12
CA SER A 81 21.88 -13.48 15.32
C SER A 81 21.36 -12.22 14.64
N ALA A 82 20.47 -12.38 13.67
CA ALA A 82 19.73 -11.28 13.07
C ALA A 82 18.33 -11.70 12.64
N PHE A 83 17.46 -10.71 12.44
CA PHE A 83 16.19 -10.87 11.75
C PHE A 83 16.28 -10.24 10.36
N SER A 84 16.02 -10.99 9.30
CA SER A 84 15.80 -10.45 7.96
C SER A 84 14.30 -10.27 7.73
N PHE A 85 13.91 -9.03 7.47
CA PHE A 85 12.56 -8.63 7.12
C PHE A 85 12.50 -8.31 5.64
N ILE A 86 11.68 -9.05 4.91
CA ILE A 86 11.51 -8.86 3.47
C ILE A 86 10.07 -8.42 3.19
N TRP A 87 9.93 -7.39 2.36
CA TRP A 87 8.62 -6.94 1.89
C TRP A 87 8.65 -6.49 0.43
N GLY A 88 7.51 -6.59 -0.23
CA GLY A 88 7.32 -6.11 -1.60
C GLY A 88 6.78 -4.69 -1.66
N ALA A 89 5.82 -4.46 -2.56
CA ALA A 89 5.16 -3.16 -2.71
C ALA A 89 4.13 -2.83 -1.60
N ASP A 90 4.05 -3.62 -0.53
CA ASP A 90 3.14 -3.32 0.58
C ASP A 90 3.76 -2.29 1.53
N SER A 91 3.40 -1.04 1.32
CA SER A 91 3.77 0.06 2.22
C SER A 91 3.40 -0.18 3.70
N ILE A 92 2.35 -0.94 4.03
CA ILE A 92 2.05 -1.25 5.44
C ILE A 92 3.06 -2.22 6.01
N ALA A 93 3.52 -3.21 5.23
CA ALA A 93 4.60 -4.09 5.65
C ALA A 93 5.85 -3.26 5.98
N GLY A 94 6.23 -2.33 5.09
CA GLY A 94 7.35 -1.41 5.34
C GLY A 94 7.20 -0.61 6.64
N ALA A 95 6.02 0.00 6.87
CA ALA A 95 5.75 0.73 8.11
C ALA A 95 5.82 -0.17 9.36
N CYS A 96 5.27 -1.38 9.28
CA CYS A 96 5.32 -2.36 10.36
C CYS A 96 6.77 -2.77 10.68
N ILE A 97 7.59 -3.01 9.66
CA ILE A 97 9.02 -3.34 9.81
C ILE A 97 9.74 -2.18 10.50
N SER A 98 9.56 -0.93 10.06
CA SER A 98 10.20 0.22 10.70
C SER A 98 9.80 0.36 12.18
N ILE A 99 8.52 0.12 12.52
CA ILE A 99 8.03 0.14 13.91
C ILE A 99 8.68 -0.96 14.75
N ILE A 100 8.71 -2.20 14.24
CA ILE A 100 9.34 -3.34 14.91
C ILE A 100 10.83 -3.05 15.12
N SER A 101 11.53 -2.59 14.09
CA SER A 101 12.96 -2.25 14.15
C SER A 101 13.26 -1.17 15.20
N VAL A 102 12.42 -0.13 15.32
CA VAL A 102 12.55 0.86 16.40
C VAL A 102 12.40 0.21 17.78
N ALA A 103 11.43 -0.69 17.95
CA ALA A 103 11.25 -1.39 19.22
C ALA A 103 12.44 -2.32 19.54
N LEU A 104 13.04 -2.96 18.54
CA LEU A 104 14.26 -3.76 18.70
C LEU A 104 15.48 -2.89 19.06
N ILE A 105 15.62 -1.70 18.49
CA ILE A 105 16.64 -0.74 18.93
C ILE A 105 16.43 -0.42 20.42
N ASP A 106 15.21 -0.04 20.79
CA ASP A 106 14.92 0.45 22.15
C ASP A 106 15.04 -0.64 23.23
N LEU A 107 14.70 -1.90 22.93
CA LEU A 107 14.70 -3.00 23.91
C LEU A 107 16.04 -3.74 24.00
N CYS A 108 16.72 -3.93 22.86
CA CYS A 108 17.90 -4.80 22.81
C CYS A 108 19.11 -4.18 22.11
N ASN A 109 19.09 -2.87 21.83
CA ASN A 109 20.15 -2.15 21.12
C ASN A 109 20.47 -2.77 19.75
N SER A 110 19.44 -3.19 19.01
CA SER A 110 19.63 -3.77 17.68
C SER A 110 20.29 -2.76 16.72
N LYS A 111 21.15 -3.25 15.82
CA LYS A 111 21.68 -2.48 14.67
C LYS A 111 20.86 -2.82 13.44
N ILE A 112 20.43 -1.81 12.70
CA ILE A 112 19.50 -1.98 11.57
C ILE A 112 20.20 -1.63 10.27
N LEU A 113 20.28 -2.58 9.35
CA LEU A 113 20.85 -2.42 8.01
C LEU A 113 19.73 -2.53 6.97
N PHE A 114 19.65 -1.57 6.06
CA PHE A 114 18.86 -1.70 4.85
C PHE A 114 19.75 -2.31 3.78
N GLU A 115 19.55 -3.59 3.48
CA GLU A 115 20.48 -4.42 2.73
C GLU A 115 20.62 -3.94 1.28
N ASP A 116 19.52 -3.62 0.58
CA ASP A 116 19.56 -3.31 -0.85
C ASP A 116 20.40 -2.06 -1.20
N PHE A 117 20.65 -1.21 -0.22
CA PHE A 117 21.48 -0.01 -0.37
C PHE A 117 22.69 -0.01 0.57
N GLU A 118 22.89 -1.07 1.36
CA GLU A 118 23.94 -1.18 2.38
C GLU A 118 23.99 0.04 3.32
N VAL A 119 22.81 0.56 3.71
CA VAL A 119 22.71 1.76 4.55
C VAL A 119 22.26 1.40 5.95
N TRP A 120 23.01 1.87 6.95
CA TRP A 120 22.63 1.76 8.35
C TRP A 120 21.51 2.74 8.73
N TYR A 121 20.58 2.25 9.54
CA TYR A 121 19.41 2.98 10.01
C TYR A 121 19.51 3.17 11.51
N ASP A 122 19.44 4.41 11.94
CA ASP A 122 19.19 4.73 13.33
C ASP A 122 17.69 4.81 13.60
N ARG A 123 17.38 4.98 14.89
CA ARG A 123 16.03 5.11 15.41
C ARG A 123 15.25 6.25 14.74
N GLU A 124 15.88 7.41 14.54
CA GLU A 124 15.22 8.60 14.02
C GLU A 124 14.85 8.43 12.55
N LYS A 125 15.77 7.86 11.76
CA LYS A 125 15.55 7.55 10.36
C LYS A 125 14.37 6.60 10.16
N LEU A 126 14.30 5.53 10.96
CA LEU A 126 13.16 4.60 10.91
C LEU A 126 11.84 5.29 11.27
N LEU A 127 11.83 6.15 12.29
CA LEU A 127 10.63 6.90 12.67
C LEU A 127 10.17 7.86 11.56
N ASN A 128 11.12 8.46 10.83
CA ASN A 128 10.85 9.35 9.71
C ASN A 128 10.32 8.62 8.46
N GLU A 129 10.59 7.32 8.30
CA GLU A 129 10.06 6.53 7.18
C GLU A 129 8.60 6.08 7.38
N ILE A 130 8.20 5.81 8.62
CA ILE A 130 6.82 5.38 8.93
C ILE A 130 5.76 6.30 8.29
N PRO A 131 5.82 7.64 8.43
CA PRO A 131 4.83 8.50 7.77
C PRO A 131 4.91 8.42 6.24
N MET A 132 6.08 8.24 5.64
CA MET A 132 6.23 8.10 4.18
C MET A 132 5.49 6.87 3.66
N PHE A 133 5.64 5.73 4.33
CA PHE A 133 4.91 4.51 4.01
C PHE A 133 3.39 4.68 4.15
N LEU A 134 2.94 5.34 5.23
CA LEU A 134 1.52 5.60 5.45
C LEU A 134 0.93 6.55 4.38
N GLU A 135 1.70 7.53 3.92
CA GLU A 135 1.30 8.45 2.85
C GLU A 135 1.26 7.79 1.47
N GLU A 136 2.22 6.94 1.14
CA GLU A 136 2.26 6.20 -0.12
C GLU A 136 1.00 5.35 -0.28
N LYS A 137 0.60 4.64 0.79
CA LYS A 137 -0.67 3.91 0.80
C LYS A 137 -1.86 4.82 0.53
N ASN A 138 -1.95 5.95 1.22
CA ASN A 138 -3.06 6.88 1.04
C ASN A 138 -3.15 7.36 -0.41
N THR A 139 -2.01 7.55 -1.06
CA THR A 139 -1.92 7.94 -2.47
C THR A 139 -2.34 6.81 -3.39
N SER A 140 -1.89 5.57 -3.15
CA SER A 140 -2.30 4.40 -3.95
C SER A 140 -3.80 4.13 -3.82
N LEU A 141 -4.37 4.21 -2.61
CA LEU A 141 -5.81 4.11 -2.35
C LEU A 141 -6.61 5.21 -3.06
N ARG A 142 -6.09 6.45 -3.08
CA ARG A 142 -6.71 7.57 -3.82
C ARG A 142 -6.69 7.32 -5.33
N LYS A 143 -5.60 6.79 -5.90
CA LYS A 143 -5.51 6.42 -7.31
C LYS A 143 -6.51 5.31 -7.65
N VAL A 144 -6.62 4.27 -6.82
CA VAL A 144 -7.61 3.18 -7.00
C VAL A 144 -9.05 3.70 -6.89
N LYS A 145 -9.36 4.60 -5.93
CA LYS A 145 -10.68 5.25 -5.84
C LYS A 145 -11.00 6.14 -7.03
N LYS A 146 -10.01 6.84 -7.62
CA LYS A 146 -10.21 7.61 -8.86
C LYS A 146 -10.50 6.71 -10.07
N ILE A 147 -9.92 5.51 -10.12
CA ILE A 147 -10.14 4.54 -11.19
C ILE A 147 -11.51 3.83 -11.02
N LYS A 148 -11.95 3.61 -9.78
CA LYS A 148 -13.29 3.08 -9.46
C LYS A 148 -14.30 4.21 -9.18
N LEU A 149 -14.73 4.95 -10.20
CA LEU A 149 -16.04 5.59 -10.11
C LEU A 149 -17.10 4.50 -9.91
N PRO A 150 -18.05 4.64 -8.96
CA PRO A 150 -19.02 3.59 -8.69
C PRO A 150 -19.85 3.36 -9.95
N VAL A 151 -19.82 2.11 -10.45
CA VAL A 151 -20.52 1.62 -11.65
C VAL A 151 -21.98 2.11 -11.70
N ASP A 152 -22.59 2.30 -10.53
CA ASP A 152 -23.96 2.78 -10.36
C ASP A 152 -24.18 4.25 -10.79
N LYS A 153 -23.21 5.16 -10.54
CA LYS A 153 -23.32 6.57 -10.99
C LYS A 153 -23.10 6.70 -12.49
N LYS A 154 -22.22 5.88 -13.08
CA LYS A 154 -21.95 5.91 -14.53
C LYS A 154 -23.19 5.51 -15.32
N ASN A 155 -23.85 4.41 -14.93
CA ASN A 155 -25.09 3.95 -15.55
C ASN A 155 -26.23 4.96 -15.40
N LYS A 156 -26.32 5.65 -14.26
CA LYS A 156 -27.33 6.70 -14.04
C LYS A 156 -27.10 7.93 -14.91
N ILE A 157 -25.86 8.39 -15.03
CA ILE A 157 -25.50 9.53 -15.90
C ILE A 157 -25.76 9.17 -17.37
N GLU A 158 -25.35 7.98 -17.81
CA GLU A 158 -25.54 7.52 -19.19
C GLU A 158 -27.02 7.41 -19.58
N LYS A 159 -27.87 6.94 -18.65
CA LYS A 159 -29.33 6.90 -18.83
C LYS A 159 -29.92 8.30 -18.97
N ILE A 160 -29.49 9.27 -18.16
CA ILE A 160 -29.96 10.66 -18.24
C ILE A 160 -29.53 11.30 -19.55
N THR A 161 -28.27 11.14 -19.95
CA THR A 161 -27.75 11.72 -21.20
C THR A 161 -28.48 11.16 -22.42
N ASN A 162 -28.82 9.86 -22.42
CA ASN A 162 -29.62 9.27 -23.50
C ASN A 162 -31.02 9.88 -23.56
N ILE A 163 -31.71 10.06 -22.42
CA ILE A 163 -33.04 10.69 -22.38
C ILE A 163 -32.99 12.11 -22.98
N ILE A 164 -31.98 12.90 -22.62
CA ILE A 164 -31.82 14.28 -23.12
C ILE A 164 -31.61 14.27 -24.65
N ILE A 165 -30.73 13.42 -25.18
CA ILE A 165 -30.44 13.36 -26.62
C ILE A 165 -31.69 12.97 -27.43
N TRP A 166 -32.45 11.98 -26.96
CA TRP A 166 -33.71 11.59 -27.59
C TRP A 166 -34.76 12.72 -27.56
N SER A 167 -34.87 13.43 -26.44
CA SER A 167 -35.79 14.58 -26.33
C SER A 167 -35.43 15.72 -27.29
N LEU A 168 -34.13 15.99 -27.47
CA LEU A 168 -33.63 17.00 -28.39
C LEU A 168 -33.94 16.63 -29.85
N LEU A 169 -33.81 15.35 -30.21
CA LEU A 169 -34.16 14.86 -31.55
C LEU A 169 -35.66 15.08 -31.83
N VAL A 170 -36.53 14.77 -30.87
CA VAL A 170 -37.99 15.01 -31.03
C VAL A 170 -38.30 16.49 -31.20
N ILE A 171 -37.71 17.36 -30.37
CA ILE A 171 -37.93 18.82 -30.44
C ILE A 171 -37.47 19.37 -31.79
N THR A 172 -36.27 18.99 -32.25
CA THR A 172 -35.74 19.47 -33.54
C THR A 172 -36.59 18.99 -34.72
N THR A 173 -37.10 17.76 -34.70
CA THR A 173 -38.03 17.27 -35.74
C THR A 173 -39.35 18.04 -35.76
N ILE A 174 -39.91 18.39 -34.59
CA ILE A 174 -41.14 19.21 -34.51
C ILE A 174 -40.88 20.63 -35.06
N LEU A 175 -39.77 21.25 -34.68
CA LEU A 175 -39.39 22.59 -35.15
C LEU A 175 -39.14 22.62 -36.67
N MET A 176 -38.53 21.57 -37.19
CA MET A 176 -38.33 21.39 -38.63
C MET A 176 -39.66 21.23 -39.38
N ASN A 177 -40.61 20.46 -38.84
CA ASN A 177 -41.94 20.31 -39.45
C ASN A 177 -42.71 21.64 -39.49
N ARG A 178 -42.43 22.54 -38.53
CA ARG A 178 -42.92 23.93 -38.52
C ARG A 178 -42.11 24.90 -39.40
N LYS A 179 -41.13 24.40 -40.16
CA LYS A 179 -40.20 25.17 -41.01
C LYS A 179 -39.37 26.23 -40.26
N ILE A 180 -39.19 26.07 -38.95
CA ILE A 180 -38.43 27.02 -38.10
C ILE A 180 -36.93 26.77 -38.23
N ILE A 181 -36.53 25.51 -38.44
CA ILE A 181 -35.14 25.10 -38.58
C ILE A 181 -34.94 24.21 -39.81
N SER A 182 -33.71 24.17 -40.32
CA SER A 182 -33.32 23.34 -41.46
C SER A 182 -33.26 21.84 -41.10
N TRP A 183 -33.52 20.98 -42.10
CA TRP A 183 -33.43 19.52 -42.00
C TRP A 183 -32.04 19.01 -41.60
N HIS A 184 -30.99 19.83 -41.79
CA HIS A 184 -29.63 19.48 -41.37
C HIS A 184 -29.49 19.31 -39.85
N ILE A 185 -30.31 20.00 -39.04
CA ILE A 185 -30.18 19.96 -37.58
C ILE A 185 -30.65 18.61 -37.00
N PRO A 186 -31.86 18.10 -37.30
CA PRO A 186 -32.25 16.74 -36.87
C PRO A 186 -31.34 15.65 -37.44
N SER A 187 -30.87 15.81 -38.67
CA SER A 187 -29.95 14.85 -39.32
C SER A 187 -28.62 14.74 -38.56
N LEU A 188 -28.06 15.86 -38.10
CA LEU A 188 -26.84 15.88 -37.29
C LEU A 188 -27.03 15.20 -35.92
N VAL A 189 -28.17 15.45 -35.25
CA VAL A 189 -28.48 14.81 -33.97
C VAL A 189 -28.63 13.29 -34.16
N LEU A 190 -29.26 12.85 -35.25
CA LEU A 190 -29.41 11.43 -35.58
C LEU A 190 -28.05 10.76 -35.86
N ALA A 191 -27.17 11.42 -36.62
CA ALA A 191 -25.83 10.92 -36.90
C ALA A 191 -25.02 10.72 -35.61
N PHE A 192 -25.14 11.65 -34.65
CA PHE A 192 -24.46 11.54 -33.35
C PHE A 192 -24.94 10.32 -32.54
N ILE A 193 -26.23 10.01 -32.58
CA ILE A 193 -26.81 8.82 -31.93
C ILE A 193 -26.25 7.54 -32.58
N LEU A 194 -26.20 7.48 -33.90
CA LEU A 194 -25.69 6.29 -34.63
C LEU A 194 -24.21 6.03 -34.34
N ILE A 195 -23.37 7.08 -34.38
CA ILE A 195 -21.94 6.98 -34.06
C ILE A 195 -21.77 6.46 -32.63
N LYS A 196 -22.52 7.01 -31.68
CA LYS A 196 -22.47 6.57 -30.28
C LYS A 196 -22.87 5.09 -30.14
N SER A 197 -23.93 4.66 -30.81
CA SER A 197 -24.39 3.26 -30.79
C SER A 197 -23.34 2.28 -31.34
N ILE A 198 -22.64 2.64 -32.42
CA ILE A 198 -21.58 1.81 -33.03
C ILE A 198 -20.39 1.65 -32.07
N ILE A 199 -20.01 2.74 -31.40
CA ILE A 199 -18.91 2.74 -30.43
C ILE A 199 -19.25 1.87 -29.21
N GLU A 200 -20.51 1.86 -28.76
CA GLU A 200 -20.97 1.01 -27.65
C GLU A 200 -20.98 -0.48 -28.03
N THR A 201 -21.41 -0.83 -29.25
CA THR A 201 -21.41 -2.23 -29.71
C THR A 201 -20.01 -2.80 -29.89
N ASN A 202 -19.01 -1.98 -30.27
CA ASN A 202 -17.62 -2.43 -30.45
C ASN A 202 -16.82 -2.53 -29.14
N LYS A 203 -17.39 -2.13 -27.99
CA LYS A 203 -16.74 -2.21 -26.67
C LYS A 203 -17.19 -3.42 -25.83
N LYS A 204 -18.11 -4.24 -26.34
CA LYS A 204 -18.51 -5.54 -25.76
C LYS A 204 -17.77 -6.67 -26.45
#